data_AF-A0A7W7D955-F1
#
_entry.id   AF-A0A7W7D955-F1
#
_cell.length_a   1.000
_cell.length_b   1.000
_cell.length_c   1.000
_cell.angle_alpha   90.00
_cell.angle_beta   90.00
_cell.angle_gamma   90.00
#
_symmetry.space_group_name_H-M   'P 1'
#
loop_
_entity.id
_entity.type
_entity.pdbx_description
1 polymer ?
#
loop_
_entity_poly.entity_id
_entity_poly.type
_entity_poly.pdbx_seq_one_letter_code
_entity_poly.pdbx_strand_id
1 'polypeptide(L)'
;MMALVRPVPLTGSDQPVSATPAIYRGFTVRETAGATAVVRIFDHASAASGTVLEEITLAANGSARELYGAGLLTTNGIYVQIVSGAVSGSIRIG
;
A
#
# COMPACT_ATOMS: atom_id res chain seq x y z
N MET A 1 18.51 -11.36 13.08
CA MET A 1 17.67 -10.30 13.69
C MET A 1 16.59 -9.95 12.66
N MET A 2 15.30 -10.03 12.99
CA MET A 2 14.26 -9.58 12.06
C MET A 2 14.21 -8.05 12.07
N ALA A 3 14.16 -7.42 10.90
CA ALA A 3 14.04 -5.98 10.79
C ALA A 3 12.69 -5.51 11.38
N LEU A 4 12.70 -4.39 12.11
CA LEU A 4 11.48 -3.79 12.63
C LEU A 4 10.61 -3.30 11.46
N VAL A 5 9.29 -3.41 11.64
CA VAL A 5 8.31 -2.99 10.63
C VAL A 5 7.47 -1.86 11.23
N ARG A 6 7.29 -0.78 10.49
CA ARG A 6 6.46 0.36 10.86
C ARG A 6 5.25 0.48 9.92
N PRO A 7 4.02 0.67 10.44
CA PRO A 7 2.87 1.02 9.62
C PRO A 7 2.88 2.52 9.25
N VAL A 8 2.44 2.83 8.04
CA VAL A 8 2.18 4.19 7.54
C VAL A 8 0.71 4.27 7.14
N PRO A 9 -0.09 5.17 7.73
CA PRO A 9 -1.54 5.21 7.50
C PRO A 9 -1.89 5.67 6.08
N LEU A 10 -3.02 5.16 5.56
CA LEU A 10 -3.68 5.72 4.38
C LEU A 10 -4.54 6.91 4.80
N THR A 11 -4.22 8.10 4.31
CA THR A 11 -4.86 9.37 4.69
C THR A 11 -5.59 10.07 3.54
N GLY A 12 -5.35 9.65 2.30
CA GLY A 12 -6.02 10.16 1.10
C GLY A 12 -6.13 9.09 0.03
N SER A 13 -6.66 9.48 -1.14
CA SER A 13 -6.78 8.60 -2.30
C SER A 13 -5.39 8.24 -2.85
N ASP A 14 -4.56 9.24 -3.12
CA ASP A 14 -3.22 9.04 -3.66
C ASP A 14 -2.20 9.69 -2.75
N GLN A 15 -1.15 8.96 -2.38
CA GLN A 15 -0.15 9.49 -1.45
C GLN A 15 1.20 8.79 -1.54
N PRO A 16 2.30 9.56 -1.33
CA PRO A 16 3.59 8.97 -1.05
C PRO A 16 3.56 8.29 0.33
N VAL A 17 4.08 7.07 0.40
CA VAL A 17 4.32 6.33 1.66
C VAL A 17 5.78 6.44 2.07
N SER A 18 6.69 6.39 1.09
CA SER A 18 8.11 6.66 1.27
C SER A 18 8.65 7.40 0.04
N ALA A 19 9.32 8.53 0.27
CA ALA A 19 9.99 9.30 -0.78
C ALA A 19 11.39 8.76 -1.13
N THR A 20 11.88 7.77 -0.38
CA THR A 20 13.19 7.15 -0.55
C THR A 20 13.06 5.63 -0.64
N PRO A 21 14.07 4.92 -1.18
CA PRO A 21 14.14 3.45 -1.12
C PRO A 21 13.78 2.92 0.27
N ALA A 22 12.94 1.90 0.33
CA ALA A 22 12.52 1.25 1.57
C ALA A 22 12.25 -0.23 1.33
N ILE A 23 12.07 -1.00 2.41
CA ILE A 23 11.57 -2.36 2.28
C ILE A 23 10.05 -2.32 2.38
N TYR A 24 9.35 -2.62 1.29
CA TYR A 24 7.91 -2.84 1.31
C TYR A 24 7.62 -4.18 2.00
N ARG A 25 6.85 -4.14 3.10
CA ARG A 25 6.56 -5.30 3.96
C ARG A 25 5.14 -5.83 3.81
N GLY A 26 4.28 -5.15 3.07
CA GLY A 26 2.88 -5.55 2.86
C GLY A 26 1.90 -4.48 3.32
N PHE A 27 0.66 -4.89 3.59
CA PHE A 27 -0.46 -3.96 3.75
C PHE A 27 -1.58 -4.49 4.65
N THR A 28 -2.44 -3.59 5.12
CA THR A 28 -3.79 -3.93 5.57
C THR A 28 -4.73 -2.83 5.14
N VAL A 29 -5.78 -3.22 4.43
CA VAL A 29 -6.76 -2.32 3.85
C VAL A 29 -8.17 -2.85 4.04
N ARG A 30 -9.13 -1.94 4.20
CA ARG A 30 -10.54 -2.23 4.34
C ARG A 30 -11.36 -1.20 3.56
N GLU A 31 -12.34 -1.69 2.81
CA GLU A 31 -13.33 -0.86 2.14
C GLU A 31 -14.35 -0.31 3.16
N THR A 32 -14.73 0.96 3.02
CA THR A 32 -15.52 1.68 4.03
C THR A 32 -16.78 2.36 3.52
N ALA A 33 -17.07 2.32 2.22
CA ALA A 33 -18.26 2.92 1.62
C ALA A 33 -19.35 1.90 1.24
N GLY A 34 -19.12 0.60 1.45
CA GLY A 34 -20.06 -0.46 1.08
C GLY A 34 -20.11 -0.73 -0.43
N ALA A 35 -19.05 -0.40 -1.17
CA ALA A 35 -18.91 -0.63 -2.61
C ALA A 35 -17.63 -1.40 -2.94
N THR A 36 -17.37 -1.71 -4.21
CA THR A 36 -16.05 -2.25 -4.59
C THR A 36 -14.97 -1.16 -4.50
N ALA A 37 -13.78 -1.52 -4.04
CA ALA A 37 -12.63 -0.62 -4.02
C ALA A 37 -11.38 -1.28 -4.61
N VAL A 38 -10.52 -0.47 -5.23
CA VAL A 38 -9.27 -0.93 -5.83
C VAL A 38 -8.12 -0.06 -5.33
N VAL A 39 -7.06 -0.70 -4.85
CA VAL A 39 -5.82 -0.04 -4.40
C VAL A 39 -4.65 -0.58 -5.20
N ARG A 40 -3.77 0.31 -5.65
CA ARG A 40 -2.49 -0.03 -6.28
C ARG A 40 -1.33 0.55 -5.49
N ILE A 41 -0.24 -0.19 -5.46
CA ILE A 41 0.99 0.21 -4.78
C ILE A 41 2.13 0.14 -5.80
N PHE A 42 2.97 1.16 -5.83
CA PHE A 42 4.03 1.34 -6.83
C PHE A 42 5.39 1.53 -6.18
N ASP A 43 6.45 1.04 -6.84
CA ASP A 43 7.83 1.43 -6.59
C ASP A 43 8.11 2.79 -7.25
N HIS A 44 7.66 3.85 -6.59
CA HIS A 44 7.86 5.24 -6.99
C HIS A 44 7.73 6.16 -5.78
N ALA A 45 8.45 7.30 -5.76
CA ALA A 45 8.39 8.24 -4.63
C ALA A 45 7.10 9.07 -4.57
N SER A 46 6.59 9.49 -5.73
CA SER A 46 5.64 10.62 -5.80
C SER A 46 4.52 10.50 -6.83
N ALA A 47 4.37 9.36 -7.51
CA ALA A 47 3.40 9.21 -8.59
C ALA A 47 2.93 7.76 -8.72
N ALA A 48 1.69 7.58 -9.18
CA ALA A 48 1.11 6.28 -9.52
C ALA A 48 1.67 5.76 -10.87
N SER A 49 2.96 5.43 -10.88
CA SER A 49 3.70 4.99 -12.07
C SER A 49 4.88 4.10 -11.68
N GLY A 50 5.56 3.49 -12.65
CA GLY A 50 6.66 2.56 -12.40
C GLY A 50 6.18 1.14 -12.13
N THR A 51 6.97 0.38 -11.37
CA THR A 51 6.67 -1.04 -11.09
C THR A 51 5.49 -1.15 -10.11
N VAL A 52 4.45 -1.87 -10.50
CA VAL A 52 3.35 -2.23 -9.59
C VAL A 52 3.84 -3.31 -8.63
N LEU A 53 3.75 -3.02 -7.34
CA LEU A 53 4.05 -3.96 -6.25
C LEU A 53 2.82 -4.78 -5.87
N GLU A 54 1.64 -4.15 -5.89
CA GLU A 54 0.36 -4.78 -5.55
C GLU A 54 -0.80 -4.18 -6.36
N GLU A 55 -1.79 -5.02 -6.67
CA GLU A 55 -3.15 -4.59 -7.02
C GLU A 55 -4.14 -5.35 -6.12
N ILE A 56 -4.90 -4.60 -5.33
CA ILE A 56 -5.80 -5.15 -4.31
C ILE A 56 -7.22 -4.75 -4.68
N THR A 57 -8.04 -5.75 -5.01
CA THR A 57 -9.48 -5.57 -5.24
C THR A 57 -10.25 -6.02 -3.99
N LEU A 58 -11.08 -5.13 -3.47
CA LEU A 58 -11.94 -5.38 -2.31
C LEU A 58 -13.41 -5.42 -2.75
N ALA A 59 -14.14 -6.41 -2.25
CA ALA A 59 -15.60 -6.39 -2.30
C ALA A 59 -16.17 -5.33 -1.34
N ALA A 60 -17.48 -5.07 -1.43
CA ALA A 60 -18.19 -4.21 -0.48
C ALA A 60 -17.96 -4.67 0.96
N ASN A 61 -17.52 -3.75 1.81
CA ASN A 61 -17.10 -3.96 3.21
C ASN A 61 -15.94 -4.95 3.38
N GLY A 62 -15.27 -5.32 2.28
CA GLY A 62 -14.17 -6.28 2.24
C GLY A 62 -12.90 -5.73 2.86
N SER A 63 -12.03 -6.63 3.30
CA SER A 63 -10.70 -6.29 3.79
C SER A 63 -9.68 -7.32 3.33
N ALA A 64 -8.44 -6.87 3.18
CA ALA A 64 -7.32 -7.71 2.81
C ALA A 64 -6.07 -7.30 3.61
N ARG A 65 -5.19 -8.28 3.83
CA ARG A 65 -3.90 -8.06 4.50
C ARG A 65 -2.85 -9.02 3.99
N GLU A 66 -1.62 -8.55 3.94
CA GLU A 66 -0.46 -9.36 3.63
C GLU A 66 0.77 -8.86 4.43
N LEU A 67 1.69 -9.77 4.75
CA LEU A 67 2.96 -9.45 5.41
C LEU A 67 4.10 -10.31 4.82
N TYR A 68 5.00 -9.65 4.10
CA TYR A 68 6.14 -10.30 3.47
C TYR A 68 7.32 -10.44 4.45
N GLY A 69 7.64 -11.70 4.78
CA GLY A 69 8.73 -12.02 5.72
C GLY A 69 10.09 -11.49 5.29
N ALA A 70 10.42 -11.59 4.00
CA ALA A 70 11.64 -10.98 3.43
C ALA A 70 11.43 -9.50 3.05
N GLY A 71 10.21 -9.13 2.67
CA GLY A 71 9.90 -7.84 2.07
C GLY A 71 10.37 -7.73 0.62
N LEU A 72 9.98 -6.65 -0.02
CA LEU A 72 10.38 -6.27 -1.38
C LEU A 72 11.21 -5.00 -1.28
N LEU A 73 12.44 -5.02 -1.80
CA LEU A 73 13.26 -3.82 -1.88
C LEU A 73 12.70 -2.91 -2.97
N THR A 74 12.38 -1.67 -2.62
CA THR A 74 11.97 -0.65 -3.59
C THR A 74 13.15 0.26 -3.93
N THR A 75 13.24 0.67 -5.19
CA THR A 75 14.37 1.44 -5.72
C THR A 75 14.09 2.94 -5.72
N ASN A 76 12.83 3.34 -5.92
CA ASN A 76 12.44 4.73 -6.10
C ASN A 76 11.59 5.25 -4.94
N GLY A 77 11.03 4.38 -4.11
CA GLY A 77 10.15 4.76 -3.01
C GLY A 77 8.93 3.87 -2.94
N ILE A 78 7.86 4.34 -2.29
CA ILE A 78 6.58 3.65 -2.25
C ILE A 78 5.48 4.69 -2.41
N TYR A 79 4.63 4.50 -3.41
CA TYR A 79 3.45 5.33 -3.67
C TYR A 79 2.19 4.47 -3.68
N VAL A 80 1.11 5.00 -3.13
CA VAL A 80 -0.20 4.33 -3.09
C VAL A 80 -1.21 5.14 -3.89
N GLN A 81 -2.04 4.43 -4.63
CA GLN A 81 -3.19 4.96 -5.36
C GLN A 81 -4.45 4.18 -4.98
N ILE A 82 -5.49 4.87 -4.51
CA ILE A 82 -6.83 4.32 -4.40
C ILE A 82 -7.51 4.62 -5.74
N VAL A 83 -7.47 3.63 -6.63
CA VAL A 83 -8.00 3.71 -8.00
C VAL A 83 -9.50 3.94 -7.99
N SER A 84 -10.21 3.31 -7.04
CA SER A 84 -11.65 3.47 -6.86
C SER A 84 -12.10 3.12 -5.43
N GLY A 85 -13.27 3.62 -5.06
CA GLY A 85 -13.91 3.36 -3.77
C GLY A 85 -13.29 4.15 -2.62
N ALA A 86 -13.66 3.78 -1.38
CA ALA A 86 -13.12 4.38 -0.17
C ALA A 86 -12.44 3.30 0.68
N VAL A 87 -11.20 3.55 1.09
CA VAL A 87 -10.38 2.60 1.82
C VAL A 87 -9.77 3.24 3.06
N SER A 88 -9.75 2.49 4.16
CA SER A 88 -8.97 2.77 5.36
C SER A 88 -7.90 1.70 5.54
N GLY A 89 -6.75 2.04 6.12
CA GLY A 89 -5.69 1.06 6.30
C GLY A 89 -4.30 1.63 6.53
N SER A 90 -3.30 0.79 6.31
CA SER A 90 -1.89 1.16 6.38
C SER A 90 -1.02 0.31 5.46
N ILE A 91 0.09 0.90 5.02
CA ILE A 91 1.20 0.21 4.38
C ILE A 91 2.28 -0.10 5.41
N ARG A 92 2.86 -1.29 5.36
CA ARG A 92 3.95 -1.70 6.24
C ARG A 92 5.27 -1.53 5.52
N ILE A 93 6.21 -0.85 6.15
CA ILE A 93 7.57 -0.64 5.63
C ILE A 93 8.61 -1.02 6.67
N GLY A 94 9.81 -1.39 6.22
CA GLY A 94 10.97 -1.66 7.06
C GLY A 94 12.23 -1.00 6.52
#